data_AF-A0A0G1VPZ8-F1
#
_entry.id   AF-A0A0G1VPZ8-F1
#
_cell.length_a   1.000
_cell.length_b   1.000
_cell.length_c   1.000
_cell.angle_alpha   90.00
_cell.angle_beta   90.00
_cell.angle_gamma   90.00
#
_symmetry.space_group_name_H-M   'P 1'
#
loop_
_entity.id
_entity.type
_entity.pdbx_description
1 polymer ?
#
loop_
_entity_poly.entity_id
_entity_poly.type
_entity_poly.pdbx_seq_one_letter_code
_entity_poly.pdbx_strand_id
1 'polypeptide(L)'
;MNWQDKIKEYCYRYNIPLEYLSDTLYEPKVVPMIRGKAFEFNMKLALEDILSAQTWEVEKIPMNAQQGLHDIDVIVRHKETQKEARLECKLAAKGGFRLLQTGDSIIRVKCMRSRTLGESMVRHLAPKFGVSEKQLTVHNDQYRPEDFDFVVTSIGNAFYETNSSGFFDWAPSQEGIAFLETLRRAKTENNLKDFAFNRMYIAPANALSIKGKNGVQCTRKKCKAKTTCGFIPNYPIIRFKQGKRLPEAPWVAAENSENFFKDFLGI
;
A
#
# COMPACT_ATOMS: atom_id res chain seq x y z
N MET A 1 5.27 31.71 6.35
CA MET A 1 5.95 31.41 5.07
C MET A 1 4.94 30.77 4.13
N ASN A 2 4.69 31.37 2.95
CA ASN A 2 3.73 30.84 1.97
C ASN A 2 4.32 29.58 1.28
N TRP A 3 3.52 28.88 0.46
CA TRP A 3 3.99 27.66 -0.21
C TRP A 3 5.08 27.93 -1.26
N GLN A 4 5.08 29.11 -1.90
CA GLN A 4 6.04 29.48 -2.93
C GLN A 4 7.45 29.63 -2.33
N ASP A 5 7.55 30.30 -1.18
CA ASP A 5 8.80 30.47 -0.45
C ASP A 5 9.35 29.12 0.01
N LYS A 6 8.48 28.21 0.49
CA LYS A 6 8.87 26.84 0.85
C LYS A 6 9.42 26.06 -0.33
N ILE A 7 8.82 26.20 -1.52
CA ILE A 7 9.33 25.54 -2.74
C ILE A 7 10.67 26.14 -3.17
N LYS A 8 10.83 27.46 -3.13
CA LYS A 8 12.10 28.13 -3.44
C LYS A 8 13.21 27.66 -2.49
N GLU A 9 12.92 27.64 -1.19
CA GLU A 9 13.87 27.17 -0.18
C GLU A 9 14.22 25.69 -0.39
N TYR A 10 13.22 24.84 -0.70
CA TYR A 10 13.44 23.44 -1.02
C TYR A 10 14.35 23.26 -2.24
N CYS A 11 14.06 23.97 -3.34
CA CYS A 11 14.85 23.90 -4.57
C CYS A 11 16.29 24.36 -4.34
N TYR A 12 16.48 25.48 -3.62
CA TYR A 12 17.79 25.98 -3.23
C TYR A 12 18.55 24.95 -2.38
N ARG A 13 17.90 24.40 -1.34
CA ARG A 13 18.51 23.44 -0.41
C ARG A 13 19.00 22.16 -1.09
N TYR A 14 18.28 21.69 -2.10
CA TYR A 14 18.58 20.44 -2.79
C TYR A 14 19.22 20.63 -4.18
N ASN A 15 19.64 21.85 -4.52
CA ASN A 15 20.25 22.19 -5.81
C ASN A 15 19.37 21.79 -7.02
N ILE A 16 18.07 22.01 -6.91
CA ILE A 16 17.11 21.79 -8.01
C ILE A 16 16.89 23.13 -8.71
N PRO A 17 17.15 23.25 -10.02
CA PRO A 17 16.81 24.44 -10.77
C PRO A 17 15.29 24.65 -10.74
N LEU A 18 14.84 25.80 -10.23
CA LEU A 18 13.41 26.08 -10.02
C LEU A 18 12.63 26.06 -11.34
N GLU A 19 13.26 26.54 -12.42
CA GLU A 19 12.71 26.57 -13.78
C GLU A 19 12.43 25.18 -14.36
N TYR A 20 13.18 24.15 -13.94
CA TYR A 20 13.01 22.76 -14.37
C TYR A 20 12.28 21.90 -13.33
N LEU A 21 11.75 22.49 -12.24
CA LEU A 21 11.07 21.73 -11.19
C LEU A 21 9.89 20.93 -11.75
N SER A 22 9.05 21.56 -12.57
CA SER A 22 7.89 20.90 -13.18
C SER A 22 8.32 19.71 -14.03
N ASP A 23 9.27 19.91 -14.95
CA ASP A 23 9.76 18.85 -15.85
C ASP A 23 10.36 17.69 -15.04
N THR A 24 11.14 18.02 -14.01
CA THR A 24 11.71 17.03 -13.07
C THR A 24 10.61 16.23 -12.37
N LEU A 25 9.50 16.85 -11.97
CA LEU A 25 8.37 16.18 -11.33
C LEU A 25 7.58 15.28 -12.29
N TYR A 26 7.55 15.60 -13.59
CA TYR A 26 6.87 14.81 -14.62
C TYR A 26 7.68 13.62 -15.14
N GLU A 27 8.97 13.52 -14.80
CA GLU A 27 9.82 12.38 -15.15
C GLU A 27 9.17 11.03 -14.78
N PRO A 28 9.14 10.02 -15.68
CA PRO A 28 8.52 8.73 -15.44
C PRO A 28 9.05 7.96 -14.20
N LYS A 29 10.25 8.28 -13.73
CA LYS A 29 10.78 7.71 -12.48
C LYS A 29 10.31 8.47 -11.24
N VAL A 30 10.04 9.77 -11.35
CA VAL A 30 9.68 10.65 -10.22
C VAL A 30 8.19 10.56 -9.92
N VAL A 31 7.33 10.56 -10.94
CA VAL A 31 5.86 10.50 -10.77
C VAL A 31 5.42 9.33 -9.86
N PRO A 32 5.91 8.08 -10.03
CA PRO A 32 5.55 6.99 -9.13
C PRO A 32 6.02 7.20 -7.70
N MET A 33 7.18 7.81 -7.50
CA MET A 33 7.75 8.07 -6.16
C MET A 33 6.91 9.09 -5.40
N ILE A 34 6.59 10.22 -6.04
CA ILE A 34 5.76 11.26 -5.42
C ILE A 34 4.34 10.76 -5.18
N ARG A 35 3.77 9.93 -6.06
CA ARG A 35 2.45 9.33 -5.85
C ARG A 35 2.43 8.35 -4.69
N GLY A 36 3.49 7.54 -4.53
CA GLY A 36 3.65 6.67 -3.38
C GLY A 36 3.68 7.48 -2.08
N LYS A 37 4.52 8.51 -2.02
CA LYS A 37 4.63 9.39 -0.85
C LYS A 37 3.36 10.18 -0.57
N ALA A 38 2.68 10.68 -1.60
CA ALA A 38 1.39 11.35 -1.46
C ALA A 38 0.32 10.43 -0.89
N PHE A 39 0.34 9.13 -1.24
CA PHE A 39 -0.62 8.18 -0.70
C PHE A 39 -0.49 8.00 0.83
N GLU A 40 0.72 8.08 1.40
CA GLU A 40 0.94 8.07 2.85
C GLU A 40 0.18 9.22 3.54
N PHE A 41 0.27 10.43 2.98
CA PHE A 41 -0.46 11.59 3.48
C PHE A 41 -1.97 11.47 3.27
N ASN A 42 -2.41 10.98 2.10
CA ASN A 42 -3.83 10.77 1.83
C ASN A 42 -4.43 9.74 2.80
N MET A 43 -3.68 8.70 3.16
CA MET A 43 -4.11 7.72 4.17
C MET A 43 -4.25 8.37 5.55
N LYS A 44 -3.25 9.17 5.97
CA LYS A 44 -3.33 9.92 7.23
C LYS A 44 -4.61 10.76 7.26
N LEU A 45 -4.85 11.58 6.24
CA LEU A 45 -6.02 12.45 6.16
C LEU A 45 -7.32 11.63 6.21
N ALA A 46 -7.41 10.56 5.43
CA ALA A 46 -8.60 9.69 5.44
C ALA A 46 -8.86 9.09 6.83
N LEU A 47 -7.82 8.66 7.55
CA LEU A 47 -7.97 8.11 8.90
C LEU A 47 -8.32 9.20 9.93
N GLU A 48 -7.82 10.42 9.79
CA GLU A 48 -8.22 11.56 10.64
C GLU A 48 -9.69 11.94 10.44
N ASP A 49 -10.21 11.78 9.22
CA ASP A 49 -11.64 12.01 8.94
C ASP A 49 -12.53 10.86 9.48
N ILE A 50 -12.01 9.63 9.52
CA ILE A 50 -12.75 8.44 9.96
C ILE A 50 -12.72 8.28 11.48
N LEU A 51 -11.58 8.53 12.11
CA LEU A 51 -11.34 8.26 13.53
C LEU A 51 -11.57 9.51 14.37
N SER A 52 -12.28 9.38 15.49
CA SER A 52 -12.47 10.49 16.43
C SER A 52 -11.13 10.98 16.98
N ALA A 53 -10.82 12.26 16.73
CA ALA A 53 -9.62 12.91 17.27
C ALA A 53 -9.58 13.00 18.80
N GLN A 54 -10.70 12.75 19.50
CA GLN A 54 -10.70 12.64 20.98
C GLN A 54 -10.12 11.30 21.45
N THR A 55 -10.29 10.25 20.64
CA THR A 55 -9.95 8.87 20.99
C THR A 55 -8.65 8.41 20.33
N TRP A 56 -8.37 8.91 19.13
CA TRP A 56 -7.27 8.45 18.29
C TRP A 56 -6.32 9.57 17.91
N GLU A 57 -5.07 9.20 17.68
CA GLU A 57 -4.04 10.03 17.07
C GLU A 57 -3.53 9.30 15.82
N VAL A 58 -3.37 10.05 14.72
CA VAL A 58 -2.88 9.51 13.44
C VAL A 58 -1.63 10.28 13.03
N GLU A 59 -0.51 9.57 12.91
CA GLU A 59 0.79 10.17 12.62
C GLU A 59 1.38 9.56 11.35
N LYS A 60 1.92 10.42 10.47
CA LYS A 60 2.73 9.98 9.32
C LYS A 60 4.19 9.98 9.72
N ILE A 61 4.85 8.83 9.59
CA ILE A 61 6.23 8.65 10.02
C ILE A 61 7.19 9.13 8.92
N PRO A 62 8.14 10.03 9.22
CA PRO A 62 9.21 10.37 8.29
C PRO A 62 10.01 9.11 7.93
N MET A 63 10.20 8.86 6.63
CA MET A 63 10.95 7.68 6.19
C MET A 63 12.39 7.76 6.70
N ASN A 64 12.82 6.77 7.49
CA ASN A 64 14.23 6.65 7.84
C ASN A 64 15.02 6.15 6.62
N ALA A 65 16.09 6.87 6.25
CA ALA A 65 16.92 6.50 5.10
C ALA A 65 17.77 5.24 5.36
N GLN A 66 17.94 4.82 6.62
CA GLN A 66 18.74 3.66 7.00
C GLN A 66 18.07 2.34 6.59
N GLN A 67 18.85 1.42 6.03
CA GLN A 67 18.36 0.11 5.61
C GLN A 67 17.99 -0.76 6.83
N GLY A 68 16.83 -1.41 6.80
CA GLY A 68 16.46 -2.44 7.77
C GLY A 68 15.71 -1.97 9.01
N LEU A 69 15.43 -0.68 9.14
CA LEU A 69 14.50 -0.15 10.14
C LEU A 69 13.12 0.03 9.50
N HIS A 70 12.11 -0.44 10.22
CA HIS A 70 10.70 -0.63 9.85
C HIS A 70 10.15 0.38 8.82
N ASP A 71 9.54 -0.14 7.73
CA ASP A 71 8.90 0.63 6.66
C ASP A 71 7.49 1.15 7.07
N ILE A 72 7.31 1.48 8.35
CA ILE A 72 6.02 1.99 8.86
C ILE A 72 5.82 3.40 8.31
N ASP A 73 4.73 3.59 7.58
CA ASP A 73 4.41 4.87 6.96
C ASP A 73 3.45 5.70 7.83
N VAL A 74 2.51 5.03 8.49
CA VAL A 74 1.48 5.65 9.33
C VAL A 74 1.33 4.88 10.64
N ILE A 75 1.17 5.58 11.76
CA ILE A 75 0.81 5.02 13.06
C ILE A 75 -0.57 5.54 13.44
N VAL A 76 -1.43 4.64 13.92
CA VAL A 76 -2.70 4.97 14.58
C VAL A 76 -2.57 4.58 16.05
N ARG A 77 -2.69 5.55 16.95
CA ARG A 77 -2.52 5.39 18.39
C ARG A 77 -3.83 5.64 19.12
N HIS A 78 -4.24 4.71 19.98
CA HIS A 78 -5.35 4.94 20.89
C HIS A 78 -4.87 5.80 22.07
N LYS A 79 -5.47 6.98 22.26
CA LYS A 79 -4.95 7.99 23.20
C LYS A 79 -4.99 7.54 24.66
N GLU A 80 -6.02 6.81 25.07
CA GLU A 80 -6.14 6.38 26.47
C GLU A 80 -5.16 5.25 26.81
N THR A 81 -5.04 4.24 25.94
CA THR A 81 -4.26 3.04 26.22
C THR A 81 -2.83 3.10 25.68
N GLN A 82 -2.52 4.10 24.85
CA GLN A 82 -1.25 4.27 24.14
C GLN A 82 -0.87 3.08 23.22
N LYS A 83 -1.81 2.15 22.97
CA LYS A 83 -1.61 1.04 22.04
C LYS A 83 -1.62 1.57 20.60
N GLU A 84 -0.76 0.98 19.76
CA GLU A 84 -0.51 1.46 18.40
C GLU A 84 -0.77 0.37 17.35
N ALA A 85 -1.33 0.78 16.22
CA ALA A 85 -1.39 0.03 14.98
C ALA A 85 -0.42 0.66 13.97
N ARG A 86 0.50 -0.15 13.44
CA ARG A 86 1.54 0.26 12.48
C ARG A 86 1.13 -0.10 11.06
N LEU A 87 1.02 0.89 10.18
CA LEU A 87 0.49 0.75 8.83
C LEU A 87 1.60 0.96 7.79
N GLU A 88 1.66 0.06 6.81
CA GLU A 88 2.43 0.21 5.58
C GLU A 88 1.51 0.61 4.43
N CYS A 89 1.84 1.73 3.77
CA CYS A 89 1.06 2.28 2.67
C CYS A 89 1.60 1.80 1.31
N LYS A 90 0.83 0.94 0.63
CA LYS A 90 1.18 0.45 -0.71
C LYS A 90 0.17 0.87 -1.75
N LEU A 91 0.65 1.23 -2.94
CA LEU A 91 -0.23 1.42 -4.09
C LEU A 91 -0.67 0.07 -4.66
N ALA A 92 -1.87 0.00 -5.22
CA ALA A 92 -2.23 -1.07 -6.14
C ALA A 92 -1.18 -1.19 -7.26
N ALA A 93 -0.95 -2.40 -7.77
CA ALA A 93 -0.09 -2.58 -8.92
C ALA A 93 -0.67 -1.84 -10.12
N LYS A 94 0.18 -1.15 -10.89
CA LYS A 94 -0.24 -0.49 -12.14
C LYS A 94 -0.86 -1.51 -13.09
N GLY A 95 -2.01 -1.18 -13.69
CA GLY A 95 -2.78 -2.12 -14.49
C GLY A 95 -3.12 -3.40 -13.72
N GLY A 96 -3.28 -3.30 -12.41
CA GLY A 96 -3.41 -4.41 -11.47
C GLY A 96 -4.80 -5.02 -11.39
N PHE A 97 -5.79 -4.38 -12.01
CA PHE A 97 -7.17 -4.85 -12.09
C PHE A 97 -7.32 -5.97 -13.12
N ARG A 98 -8.08 -7.02 -12.80
CA ARG A 98 -8.51 -8.06 -13.75
C ARG A 98 -9.92 -8.54 -13.41
N LEU A 99 -10.74 -8.71 -14.44
CA LEU A 99 -11.96 -9.52 -14.37
C LEU A 99 -11.60 -10.97 -14.72
N LEU A 100 -11.92 -11.91 -13.83
CA LEU A 100 -11.68 -13.33 -14.04
C LEU A 100 -12.83 -13.96 -14.83
N GLN A 101 -12.58 -15.11 -15.47
CA GLN A 101 -13.62 -15.88 -16.18
C GLN A 101 -14.80 -16.28 -15.29
N THR A 102 -14.58 -16.39 -13.97
CA THR A 102 -15.63 -16.68 -12.98
C THR A 102 -16.55 -15.48 -12.70
N GLY A 103 -16.28 -14.31 -13.27
CA GLY A 103 -16.97 -13.05 -12.96
C GLY A 103 -16.42 -12.33 -11.72
N ASP A 104 -15.47 -12.93 -11.00
CA ASP A 104 -14.78 -12.29 -9.88
C ASP A 104 -13.85 -11.18 -10.39
N SER A 105 -13.81 -10.05 -9.69
CA SER A 105 -12.84 -8.98 -9.95
C SER A 105 -11.68 -9.06 -8.96
N ILE A 106 -10.44 -8.88 -9.44
CA ILE A 106 -9.26 -8.87 -8.58
C ILE A 106 -8.43 -7.60 -8.78
N ILE A 107 -7.78 -7.16 -7.70
CA ILE A 107 -6.82 -6.08 -7.69
C ILE A 107 -5.57 -6.56 -6.98
N ARG A 108 -4.42 -6.46 -7.66
CA ARG A 108 -3.11 -6.77 -7.07
C ARG A 108 -2.57 -5.55 -6.33
N VAL A 109 -2.09 -5.74 -5.10
CA VAL A 109 -1.47 -4.68 -4.29
C VAL A 109 0.05 -4.81 -4.35
N LYS A 110 0.79 -3.74 -4.67
CA LYS A 110 2.25 -3.83 -4.80
C LYS A 110 2.93 -3.80 -3.41
N CYS A 111 2.95 -4.93 -2.72
CA CYS A 111 3.50 -5.08 -1.37
C CYS A 111 4.94 -5.63 -1.38
N MET A 112 5.85 -4.87 -1.97
CA MET A 112 7.29 -5.18 -1.97
C MET A 112 8.08 -4.04 -1.34
N ARG A 113 9.26 -4.37 -0.79
CA ARG A 113 10.18 -3.39 -0.23
C ARG A 113 10.62 -2.40 -1.30
N SER A 114 10.72 -1.14 -0.92
CA SER A 114 11.28 -0.09 -1.79
C SER A 114 12.76 -0.37 -2.14
N ARG A 115 13.46 -1.11 -1.27
CA ARG A 115 14.85 -1.56 -1.46
C ARG A 115 14.95 -3.04 -1.12
N THR A 116 15.57 -3.81 -2.01
CA THR A 116 15.94 -5.20 -1.73
C THR A 116 16.99 -5.25 -0.62
N LEU A 117 16.88 -6.22 0.29
CA LEU A 117 17.91 -6.47 1.29
C LEU A 117 19.21 -6.92 0.61
N GLY A 118 20.30 -6.20 0.89
CA GLY A 118 21.65 -6.61 0.53
C GLY A 118 22.17 -7.72 1.44
N GLU A 119 23.30 -8.33 1.09
CA GLU A 119 23.87 -9.48 1.80
C GLU A 119 24.16 -9.21 3.28
N SER A 120 24.60 -8.01 3.63
CA SER A 120 24.83 -7.59 5.02
C SER A 120 23.53 -7.61 5.83
N MET A 121 22.46 -7.05 5.26
CA MET A 121 21.14 -7.02 5.91
C MET A 121 20.50 -8.40 5.99
N VAL A 122 20.71 -9.26 4.98
CA VAL A 122 20.26 -10.65 5.02
C VAL A 122 20.92 -11.40 6.19
N ARG A 123 22.25 -11.31 6.32
CA ARG A 123 23.00 -11.90 7.44
C ARG A 123 22.50 -11.41 8.80
N HIS A 124 22.18 -10.11 8.90
CA HIS A 124 21.70 -9.51 10.13
C HIS A 124 20.26 -9.91 10.51
N LEU A 125 19.35 -9.98 9.53
CA LEU A 125 17.92 -10.18 9.78
C LEU A 125 17.50 -11.65 9.79
N ALA A 126 18.19 -12.54 9.06
CA ALA A 126 17.82 -13.95 8.98
C ALA A 126 17.70 -14.64 10.36
N PRO A 127 18.66 -14.46 11.30
CA PRO A 127 18.54 -15.04 12.65
C PRO A 127 17.36 -14.45 13.44
N LYS A 128 17.14 -13.13 13.35
CA LYS A 128 16.02 -12.44 14.03
C LYS A 128 14.66 -12.92 13.54
N PHE A 129 14.58 -13.26 12.25
CA PHE A 129 13.37 -13.79 11.63
C PHE A 129 13.22 -15.31 11.80
N GLY A 130 14.21 -16.00 12.36
CA GLY A 130 14.20 -17.46 12.49
C GLY A 130 14.18 -18.18 11.13
N VAL A 131 14.80 -17.60 10.10
CA VAL A 131 14.90 -18.18 8.75
C VAL A 131 16.36 -18.32 8.33
N SER A 132 16.64 -19.20 7.36
CA SER A 132 17.98 -19.25 6.78
C SER A 132 18.28 -18.02 5.91
N GLU A 133 19.54 -17.61 5.84
CA GLU A 133 19.98 -16.55 4.91
C GLU A 133 19.58 -16.84 3.47
N LYS A 134 19.73 -18.10 3.02
CA LYS A 134 19.31 -18.54 1.68
C LYS A 134 17.82 -18.29 1.43
N GLN A 135 16.98 -18.55 2.44
CA GLN A 135 15.55 -18.28 2.34
C GLN A 135 15.31 -16.77 2.28
N LEU A 136 15.90 -15.98 3.17
CA LEU A 136 15.72 -14.54 3.17
C LEU A 136 16.24 -13.88 1.88
N THR A 137 17.32 -14.38 1.27
CA THR A 137 17.81 -13.93 -0.04
C THR A 137 16.80 -14.16 -1.15
N VAL A 138 16.06 -15.26 -1.14
CA VAL A 138 14.96 -15.51 -2.12
C VAL A 138 13.82 -14.51 -1.93
N HIS A 139 13.64 -14.00 -0.72
CA HIS A 139 12.56 -13.14 -0.27
C HIS A 139 13.03 -11.72 0.07
N ASN A 140 14.15 -11.27 -0.50
CA ASN A 140 14.85 -10.07 -0.06
C ASN A 140 14.11 -8.74 -0.34
N ASP A 141 13.05 -8.76 -1.14
CA ASP A 141 12.12 -7.66 -1.39
C ASP A 141 10.73 -7.92 -0.80
N GLN A 142 10.53 -9.02 -0.06
CA GLN A 142 9.28 -9.32 0.62
C GLN A 142 9.31 -8.87 2.07
N TYR A 143 8.11 -8.52 2.55
CA TYR A 143 7.85 -8.21 3.94
C TYR A 143 7.53 -9.45 4.76
N ARG A 144 7.73 -9.31 6.06
CA ARG A 144 7.31 -10.20 7.13
C ARG A 144 6.12 -9.57 7.86
N PRO A 145 5.17 -10.37 8.39
CA PRO A 145 4.03 -9.83 9.13
C PRO A 145 4.41 -9.12 10.44
N GLU A 146 5.65 -9.23 10.89
CA GLU A 146 6.18 -8.50 12.06
C GLU A 146 6.72 -7.11 11.70
N ASP A 147 6.95 -6.82 10.41
CA ASP A 147 7.49 -5.54 9.96
C ASP A 147 6.51 -4.38 10.25
N PHE A 148 5.21 -4.65 10.16
CA PHE A 148 4.09 -3.74 10.40
C PHE A 148 2.81 -4.57 10.67
N ASP A 149 1.76 -3.95 11.21
CA ASP A 149 0.54 -4.65 11.61
C ASP A 149 -0.48 -4.73 10.47
N PHE A 150 -0.52 -3.71 9.61
CA PHE A 150 -1.49 -3.58 8.53
C PHE A 150 -0.85 -3.17 7.20
N VAL A 151 -1.38 -3.69 6.10
CA VAL A 151 -1.17 -3.14 4.74
C VAL A 151 -2.40 -2.35 4.35
N VAL A 152 -2.18 -1.11 3.91
CA VAL A 152 -3.24 -0.26 3.36
C VAL A 152 -2.97 0.07 1.90
N THR A 153 -4.05 0.23 1.13
CA THR A 153 -3.95 0.55 -0.29
C THR A 153 -5.16 1.31 -0.81
N SER A 154 -4.94 2.10 -1.85
CA SER A 154 -5.99 2.65 -2.71
C SER A 154 -6.02 1.87 -4.02
N ILE A 155 -7.22 1.64 -4.56
CA ILE A 155 -7.40 0.90 -5.81
C ILE A 155 -7.06 1.74 -7.05
N GLY A 156 -6.94 3.07 -6.94
CA GLY A 156 -6.76 3.96 -8.08
C GLY A 156 -5.62 3.56 -9.01
N ASN A 157 -4.46 3.15 -8.46
CA ASN A 157 -3.33 2.79 -9.31
C ASN A 157 -3.57 1.54 -10.18
N ALA A 158 -4.57 0.71 -9.86
CA ALA A 158 -4.93 -0.48 -10.63
C ALA A 158 -5.42 -0.16 -12.05
N PHE A 159 -5.88 1.07 -12.27
CA PHE A 159 -6.50 1.55 -13.52
C PHE A 159 -5.61 2.52 -14.31
N TYR A 160 -4.34 2.61 -13.93
CA TYR A 160 -3.33 3.30 -14.71
C TYR A 160 -2.67 2.37 -15.73
N GLU A 161 -2.32 2.92 -16.87
CA GLU A 161 -1.52 2.27 -17.90
C GLU A 161 -0.26 3.08 -18.23
N THR A 162 0.67 2.46 -18.94
CA THR A 162 1.82 3.18 -19.51
C THR A 162 1.50 3.49 -20.96
N ASN A 163 1.54 4.75 -21.35
CA ASN A 163 1.44 5.09 -22.77
C ASN A 163 2.75 4.78 -23.52
N SER A 164 2.73 4.96 -24.83
CA SER A 164 3.88 4.72 -25.72
C SER A 164 5.11 5.55 -25.36
N SER A 165 4.91 6.71 -24.72
CA SER A 165 5.97 7.63 -24.30
C SER A 165 6.49 7.35 -22.88
N GLY A 166 6.01 6.29 -22.22
CA GLY A 166 6.46 5.91 -20.88
C GLY A 166 5.74 6.62 -19.73
N PHE A 167 4.80 7.53 -20.01
CA PHE A 167 4.03 8.25 -19.00
C PHE A 167 2.83 7.43 -18.49
N PHE A 168 2.34 7.83 -17.32
CA PHE A 168 1.27 7.15 -16.61
C PHE A 168 -0.08 7.82 -16.86
N ASP A 169 -0.95 7.15 -17.58
CA ASP A 169 -2.28 7.67 -17.89
C ASP A 169 -3.35 6.91 -17.11
N TRP A 170 -4.34 7.65 -16.60
CA TRP A 170 -5.57 7.07 -16.08
C TRP A 170 -6.41 6.59 -17.26
N ALA A 171 -6.42 5.28 -17.48
CA ALA A 171 -7.04 4.65 -18.65
C ALA A 171 -7.65 3.29 -18.25
N PRO A 172 -8.72 3.29 -17.43
CA PRO A 172 -9.40 2.04 -17.08
C PRO A 172 -9.97 1.36 -18.34
N SER A 173 -9.88 0.03 -18.42
CA SER A 173 -10.59 -0.75 -19.42
C SER A 173 -12.12 -0.64 -19.23
N GLN A 174 -12.91 -1.07 -20.22
CA GLN A 174 -14.37 -1.08 -20.11
C GLN A 174 -14.85 -1.90 -18.90
N GLU A 175 -14.22 -3.05 -18.64
CA GLU A 175 -14.49 -3.86 -17.45
C GLU A 175 -14.09 -3.14 -16.16
N GLY A 176 -12.99 -2.40 -16.18
CA GLY A 176 -12.56 -1.58 -15.06
C GLY A 176 -13.55 -0.46 -14.73
N ILE A 177 -14.08 0.22 -15.76
CA ILE A 177 -15.13 1.22 -15.61
C ILE A 177 -16.38 0.58 -15.02
N ALA A 178 -16.86 -0.53 -15.59
CA ALA A 178 -18.05 -1.24 -15.09
C ALA A 178 -17.90 -1.70 -13.63
N PHE A 179 -16.70 -2.18 -13.26
CA PHE A 179 -16.37 -2.54 -11.89
C PHE A 179 -16.42 -1.33 -10.95
N LEU A 180 -15.79 -0.20 -11.31
CA LEU A 180 -15.81 1.02 -10.51
C LEU A 180 -17.24 1.53 -10.31
N GLU A 181 -18.05 1.57 -11.37
CA GLU A 181 -19.46 1.96 -11.27
C GLU A 181 -20.27 1.02 -10.37
N THR A 182 -19.95 -0.27 -10.35
CA THR A 182 -20.58 -1.23 -9.42
C THR A 182 -20.24 -0.92 -7.97
N LEU A 183 -19.00 -0.48 -7.68
CA LEU A 183 -18.56 -0.13 -6.34
C LEU A 183 -19.16 1.17 -5.81
N ARG A 184 -19.48 2.12 -6.70
CA ARG A 184 -20.03 3.43 -6.32
C ARG A 184 -21.39 3.29 -5.65
N ARG A 185 -21.58 4.01 -4.54
CA ARG A 185 -22.88 4.05 -3.82
C ARG A 185 -23.84 5.05 -4.45
N ALA A 186 -23.34 6.15 -5.02
CA ALA A 186 -24.14 7.20 -5.65
C ALA A 186 -23.46 7.77 -6.93
N LYS A 187 -24.27 8.12 -7.94
CA LYS A 187 -23.79 8.71 -9.21
C LYS A 187 -23.16 10.11 -9.08
N THR A 188 -23.26 10.74 -7.91
CA THR A 188 -22.80 12.11 -7.63
C THR A 188 -21.28 12.26 -7.46
N GLU A 189 -20.52 11.17 -7.31
CA GLU A 189 -19.05 11.20 -7.37
C GLU A 189 -18.58 11.40 -8.83
N ASN A 190 -18.70 12.61 -9.38
CA ASN A 190 -18.61 12.90 -10.82
C ASN A 190 -17.30 12.49 -11.53
N ASN A 191 -16.27 12.02 -10.79
CA ASN A 191 -15.01 11.55 -11.34
C ASN A 191 -14.63 10.16 -10.82
N LEU A 192 -14.65 9.14 -11.70
CA LEU A 192 -14.23 7.76 -11.39
C LEU A 192 -12.79 7.67 -10.89
N LYS A 193 -11.92 8.57 -11.36
CA LYS A 193 -10.52 8.63 -10.92
C LYS A 193 -10.45 8.96 -9.43
N ASP A 194 -11.07 10.05 -9.02
CA ASP A 194 -11.05 10.51 -7.62
C ASP A 194 -11.73 9.49 -6.71
N PHE A 195 -12.85 8.92 -7.15
CA PHE A 195 -13.50 7.81 -6.45
C PHE A 195 -12.53 6.65 -6.20
N ALA A 196 -11.86 6.16 -7.25
CA ALA A 196 -10.94 5.03 -7.12
C ALA A 196 -9.73 5.35 -6.25
N PHE A 197 -9.25 6.60 -6.25
CA PHE A 197 -8.18 7.06 -5.38
C PHE A 197 -8.59 7.12 -3.91
N ASN A 198 -9.82 7.57 -3.63
CA ASN A 198 -10.36 7.66 -2.28
C ASN A 198 -10.91 6.32 -1.77
N ARG A 199 -11.11 5.34 -2.66
CA ARG A 199 -11.52 3.99 -2.29
C ARG A 199 -10.34 3.20 -1.75
N MET A 200 -10.19 3.23 -0.43
CA MET A 200 -9.09 2.63 0.32
C MET A 200 -9.51 1.35 1.04
N TYR A 201 -8.56 0.41 1.15
CA TYR A 201 -8.72 -0.88 1.82
C TYR A 201 -7.55 -1.15 2.76
N ILE A 202 -7.83 -1.87 3.84
CA ILE A 202 -6.88 -2.28 4.87
C ILE A 202 -6.98 -3.79 5.11
N ALA A 203 -5.85 -4.44 5.37
CA ALA A 203 -5.79 -5.84 5.79
C ALA A 203 -4.68 -6.08 6.81
N PRO A 204 -4.82 -7.03 7.74
CA PRO A 204 -3.79 -7.36 8.70
C PRO A 204 -2.64 -8.05 7.98
N ALA A 205 -1.41 -7.61 8.23
CA ALA A 205 -0.20 -8.16 7.64
C ALA A 205 -0.08 -9.68 7.88
N ASN A 206 -0.47 -10.12 9.08
CA ASN A 206 -0.52 -11.52 9.45
C ASN A 206 -1.45 -12.34 8.54
N ALA A 207 -2.63 -11.83 8.21
CA ALA A 207 -3.61 -12.53 7.37
C ALA A 207 -3.17 -12.62 5.90
N LEU A 208 -2.32 -11.69 5.45
CA LEU A 208 -1.74 -11.68 4.10
C LEU A 208 -0.50 -12.59 3.95
N SER A 209 0.09 -13.04 5.05
CA SER A 209 1.31 -13.84 5.04
C SER A 209 1.08 -15.30 4.61
N ILE A 210 2.08 -15.93 4.01
CA ILE A 210 2.01 -17.30 3.48
C ILE A 210 2.14 -18.32 4.62
N LYS A 211 1.00 -18.85 5.12
CA LYS A 211 0.91 -19.70 6.34
C LYS A 211 0.10 -20.99 6.19
N GLY A 212 -0.21 -21.40 4.96
CA GLY A 212 -0.81 -22.69 4.60
C GLY A 212 -2.32 -22.77 4.81
N LYS A 213 -2.81 -22.24 5.93
CA LYS A 213 -4.23 -22.30 6.33
C LYS A 213 -5.12 -21.24 5.67
N ASN A 214 -4.54 -20.19 5.08
CA ASN A 214 -5.26 -19.04 4.52
C ASN A 214 -5.33 -19.03 2.97
N GLY A 215 -4.88 -20.10 2.31
CA GLY A 215 -4.90 -20.21 0.85
C GLY A 215 -3.92 -19.29 0.09
N VAL A 216 -3.09 -18.51 0.80
CA VAL A 216 -2.09 -17.62 0.17
C VAL A 216 -0.85 -18.42 -0.24
N GLN A 217 -0.42 -18.28 -1.49
CA GLN A 217 0.71 -19.02 -2.05
C GLN A 217 1.88 -18.12 -2.46
N CYS A 218 3.09 -18.65 -2.29
CA CYS A 218 4.33 -18.02 -2.67
C CYS A 218 4.60 -18.10 -4.17
N THR A 219 4.82 -16.95 -4.80
CA THR A 219 5.16 -16.87 -6.23
C THR A 219 6.66 -16.98 -6.53
N ARG A 220 7.54 -16.98 -5.52
CA ARG A 220 9.00 -17.05 -5.71
C ARG A 220 9.44 -18.38 -6.28
N LYS A 221 9.97 -18.39 -7.51
CA LYS A 221 10.43 -19.62 -8.19
C LYS A 221 11.38 -20.47 -7.33
N LYS A 222 12.32 -19.83 -6.62
CA LYS A 222 13.35 -20.50 -5.80
C LYS A 222 12.89 -20.86 -4.38
N CYS A 223 11.67 -20.49 -3.97
CA CYS A 223 11.14 -20.84 -2.65
C CYS A 223 10.53 -22.25 -2.69
N LYS A 224 11.02 -23.15 -1.82
CA LYS A 224 10.49 -24.51 -1.68
C LYS A 224 9.25 -24.57 -0.79
N ALA A 225 9.17 -23.72 0.24
CA ALA A 225 8.05 -23.65 1.18
C ALA A 225 6.90 -22.79 0.63
N LYS A 226 6.30 -23.23 -0.48
CA LYS A 226 5.35 -22.43 -1.27
C LYS A 226 4.10 -21.99 -0.51
N THR A 227 3.70 -22.72 0.51
CA THR A 227 2.50 -22.45 1.29
C THR A 227 2.82 -22.00 2.71
N THR A 228 4.07 -22.09 3.17
CA THR A 228 4.43 -21.87 4.58
C THR A 228 5.65 -20.99 4.80
N CYS A 229 6.13 -20.26 3.78
CA CYS A 229 7.36 -19.47 3.92
C CYS A 229 7.24 -18.26 4.85
N GLY A 230 6.04 -17.87 5.30
CA GLY A 230 5.82 -16.83 6.31
C GLY A 230 5.94 -15.38 5.81
N PHE A 231 6.36 -15.17 4.57
CA PHE A 231 6.45 -13.84 3.95
C PHE A 231 5.09 -13.37 3.42
N ILE A 232 4.92 -12.06 3.31
CA ILE A 232 3.80 -11.44 2.58
C ILE A 232 4.14 -11.50 1.08
N PRO A 233 3.23 -11.96 0.19
CA PRO A 233 3.46 -11.93 -1.25
C PRO A 233 3.77 -10.51 -1.75
N ASN A 234 4.59 -10.36 -2.80
CA ASN A 234 4.78 -9.06 -3.46
C ASN A 234 3.48 -8.46 -4.03
N TYR A 235 2.50 -9.34 -4.31
CA TYR A 235 1.22 -8.97 -4.91
C TYR A 235 0.06 -9.65 -4.19
N PRO A 236 -0.25 -9.28 -2.92
CA PRO A 236 -1.47 -9.73 -2.28
C PRO A 236 -2.68 -9.26 -3.09
N ILE A 237 -3.76 -10.04 -3.05
CA ILE A 237 -4.92 -9.83 -3.91
C ILE A 237 -6.09 -9.33 -3.06
N ILE A 238 -6.70 -8.23 -3.49
CA ILE A 238 -8.07 -7.87 -3.10
C ILE A 238 -9.00 -8.54 -4.11
N ARG A 239 -9.93 -9.35 -3.63
CA ARG A 239 -10.88 -10.07 -4.49
C ARG A 239 -12.30 -9.60 -4.18
N PHE A 240 -13.08 -9.41 -5.23
CA PHE A 240 -14.50 -9.07 -5.16
C PHE A 240 -15.26 -10.17 -5.90
N LYS A 241 -16.15 -10.86 -5.19
CA LYS A 241 -17.05 -11.84 -5.81
C LYS A 241 -17.97 -11.15 -6.80
N GLN A 242 -18.37 -11.88 -7.84
CA GLN A 242 -19.29 -11.36 -8.85
C GLN A 242 -20.51 -10.67 -8.22
N GLY A 243 -20.76 -9.42 -8.62
CA GLY A 243 -21.87 -8.60 -8.12
C GLY A 243 -21.75 -8.10 -6.68
N LYS A 244 -20.63 -8.37 -5.98
CA LYS A 244 -20.40 -7.89 -4.61
C LYS A 244 -19.59 -6.59 -4.63
N ARG A 245 -20.00 -5.65 -3.77
CA ARG A 245 -19.31 -4.37 -3.55
C ARG A 245 -18.23 -4.43 -2.49
N LEU A 246 -18.34 -5.38 -1.58
CA LEU A 246 -17.36 -5.57 -0.52
C LEU A 246 -16.28 -6.55 -0.98
N PRO A 247 -15.01 -6.30 -0.64
CA PRO A 247 -13.95 -7.26 -0.87
C PRO A 247 -14.13 -8.49 0.02
N GLU A 248 -13.55 -9.61 -0.39
CA GLU A 248 -13.39 -10.77 0.47
C GLU A 248 -12.32 -10.51 1.54
N ALA A 249 -12.51 -11.17 2.68
CA ALA A 249 -11.51 -11.20 3.75
C ALA A 249 -10.14 -11.66 3.20
N PRO A 250 -9.03 -11.11 3.71
CA PRO A 250 -8.94 -10.29 4.92
C PRO A 250 -9.02 -8.78 4.68
N TRP A 251 -9.37 -8.35 3.47
CA TRP A 251 -9.46 -6.92 3.16
C TRP A 251 -10.80 -6.35 3.63
N VAL A 252 -10.74 -5.16 4.22
CA VAL A 252 -11.92 -4.38 4.60
C VAL A 252 -11.79 -2.96 4.10
N ALA A 253 -12.91 -2.29 3.85
CA ALA A 253 -12.92 -0.88 3.48
C ALA A 253 -12.35 -0.05 4.64
N ALA A 254 -11.49 0.94 4.34
CA ALA A 254 -10.87 1.78 5.36
C ALA A 254 -11.90 2.58 6.19
N GLU A 255 -13.06 2.89 5.62
CA GLU A 255 -14.22 3.48 6.32
C GLU A 255 -14.61 2.70 7.60
N ASN A 256 -14.34 1.39 7.65
CA ASN A 256 -14.65 0.53 8.79
C ASN A 256 -13.43 0.28 9.69
N SER A 257 -12.38 1.08 9.56
CA SER A 257 -11.09 0.83 10.23
C SER A 257 -11.13 1.01 11.75
N GLU A 258 -12.03 1.83 12.31
CA GLU A 258 -12.08 2.06 13.76
C GLU A 258 -12.29 0.74 14.54
N ASN A 259 -13.36 0.00 14.23
CA ASN A 259 -13.62 -1.29 14.88
C ASN A 259 -12.48 -2.28 14.61
N PHE A 260 -11.88 -2.20 13.43
CA PHE A 260 -10.77 -3.05 13.06
C PHE A 260 -9.52 -2.81 13.92
N PHE A 261 -9.23 -1.55 14.25
CA PHE A 261 -8.16 -1.20 15.17
C PHE A 261 -8.51 -1.57 16.61
N LYS A 262 -9.76 -1.35 17.05
CA LYS A 262 -10.21 -1.77 18.39
C LYS A 262 -10.02 -3.26 18.61
N ASP A 263 -10.52 -4.07 17.68
CA ASP A 263 -10.39 -5.53 17.70
C ASP A 263 -8.91 -5.97 17.74
N PHE A 264 -8.06 -5.35 16.91
CA PHE A 264 -6.64 -5.67 16.87
C PHE A 264 -5.90 -5.29 18.16
N LEU A 265 -6.20 -4.13 18.72
CA LEU A 265 -5.55 -3.63 19.93
C LEU A 265 -6.16 -4.24 21.22
N GLY A 266 -7.30 -4.92 21.12
CA GLY A 266 -8.03 -5.49 22.24
C GLY A 266 -8.51 -4.39 23.20
N ILE A 267 -9.25 -3.42 22.65
CA ILE A 267 -9.85 -2.28 23.36
C ILE A 267 -11.30 -2.09 22.97
#